data_AF-A0A316FKU5-F1
#
_entry.id   AF-A0A316FKU5-F1
#
_cell.length_a   1.000
_cell.length_b   1.000
_cell.length_c   1.000
_cell.angle_alpha   90.00
_cell.angle_beta   90.00
_cell.angle_gamma   90.00
#
_symmetry.space_group_name_H-M   'P 1'
#
loop_
_entity.id
_entity.type
_entity.pdbx_description
1 polymer ?
#
loop_
_entity_poly.entity_id
_entity_poly.type
_entity_poly.pdbx_seq_one_letter_code
_entity_poly.pdbx_strand_id
1 'polypeptide(L)'
;MTHAFARCSGLGLAEVLVVVVIATILAALALPAWQQHRARALRVEARAALAASMLVLERHAAMHASFASAHDDAAPAGEWPKPVPPAPAVPHHWIAATTCGGLPLSQCVELRASPVRADPRCGTLVLRSHGAWLAIPAAQTTPVPLPKGC
;
A
#
# COMPACT_ATOMS: atom_id res chain seq x y z
N MET A 1 40.16 13.88 -54.94
CA MET A 1 39.65 13.60 -53.59
C MET A 1 38.41 12.74 -53.72
N THR A 2 38.58 11.42 -53.63
CA THR A 2 37.49 10.44 -53.72
C THR A 2 36.84 10.32 -52.34
N HIS A 3 35.66 10.90 -52.17
CA HIS A 3 34.87 10.66 -50.96
C HIS A 3 34.31 9.25 -51.01
N ALA A 4 34.92 8.33 -50.27
CA ALA A 4 34.34 7.03 -49.98
C ALA A 4 33.12 7.22 -49.08
N PHE A 5 31.92 7.08 -49.64
CA PHE A 5 30.70 7.01 -48.87
C PHE A 5 30.69 5.69 -48.09
N ALA A 6 30.91 5.77 -46.77
CA ALA A 6 30.66 4.67 -45.87
C ALA A 6 29.17 4.30 -45.95
N ARG A 7 28.90 3.04 -46.29
CA ARG A 7 27.54 2.50 -46.37
C ARG A 7 27.04 2.31 -44.93
N CYS A 8 26.20 3.21 -44.43
CA CYS A 8 25.42 2.91 -43.23
C CYS A 8 24.51 1.72 -43.55
N SER A 9 24.82 0.53 -43.04
CA SER A 9 23.90 -0.59 -43.02
C SER A 9 22.77 -0.26 -42.05
N GLY A 10 21.71 0.37 -42.56
CA GLY A 10 20.51 0.62 -41.78
C GLY A 10 19.83 -0.71 -41.40
N LEU A 11 19.27 -0.76 -40.20
CA LEU A 11 18.46 -1.90 -39.72
C LEU A 11 17.42 -2.28 -40.77
N GLY A 12 17.43 -3.55 -41.17
CA GLY A 12 16.42 -4.09 -42.07
C GLY A 12 15.06 -4.19 -41.36
N LEU A 13 13.97 -4.06 -42.11
CA LEU A 13 12.61 -4.21 -41.56
C LEU A 13 12.43 -5.58 -40.89
N ALA A 14 13.01 -6.64 -41.46
CA ALA A 14 13.00 -7.98 -40.87
C ALA A 14 13.77 -8.06 -39.54
N GLU A 15 14.89 -7.34 -39.40
CA GLU A 15 15.69 -7.32 -38.19
C GLU A 15 14.96 -6.60 -37.05
N VAL A 16 14.31 -5.47 -37.35
CA VAL A 16 13.44 -4.76 -36.39
C VAL A 16 12.29 -5.66 -35.95
N LEU A 17 11.66 -6.40 -36.86
CA LEU A 17 10.58 -7.33 -36.50
C LEU A 17 11.07 -8.42 -35.54
N VAL A 18 12.25 -8.99 -35.76
CA VAL A 18 12.82 -10.01 -34.86
C VAL A 18 13.08 -9.42 -33.47
N VAL A 19 13.68 -8.23 -33.39
CA VAL A 19 13.94 -7.55 -32.11
C VAL A 19 12.63 -7.26 -31.36
N VAL A 20 11.60 -6.80 -32.05
CA VAL A 20 10.29 -6.53 -31.46
C VAL A 20 9.64 -7.82 -30.95
N VAL A 21 9.71 -8.92 -31.71
CA VAL A 21 9.20 -10.22 -31.26
C VAL A 21 9.90 -10.68 -29.98
N ILE A 22 11.23 -10.59 -29.92
CA ILE A 22 11.98 -10.95 -28.71
C ILE A 22 11.61 -10.03 -27.54
N ALA A 23 11.55 -8.71 -27.77
CA ALA A 23 11.21 -7.73 -26.75
C ALA A 23 9.81 -7.94 -26.17
N THR A 24 8.82 -8.27 -27.00
CA THR A 24 7.45 -8.54 -26.55
C THR A 24 7.36 -9.80 -25.70
N ILE A 25 8.07 -10.88 -26.06
CA ILE A 25 8.14 -12.10 -25.26
C ILE A 25 8.76 -11.81 -23.89
N LEU A 26 9.86 -11.04 -23.85
CA LEU A 26 10.51 -10.64 -22.60
C LEU A 26 9.60 -9.76 -21.74
N ALA A 27 8.94 -8.77 -22.35
CA ALA A 27 8.02 -7.88 -21.65
C ALA A 27 6.85 -8.65 -21.02
N ALA A 28 6.30 -9.65 -21.73
CA ALA A 28 5.21 -10.48 -21.25
C ALA A 28 5.57 -11.25 -19.96
N LEU A 29 6.84 -11.62 -19.77
CA LEU A 29 7.32 -12.28 -18.55
C LEU A 29 7.73 -11.29 -17.46
N ALA A 30 8.40 -10.20 -17.83
CA ALA A 30 8.97 -9.24 -16.88
C ALA A 30 7.91 -8.35 -16.22
N LEU A 31 6.90 -7.91 -16.97
CA LEU A 31 5.85 -7.00 -16.48
C LEU A 31 5.06 -7.58 -15.29
N PRO A 32 4.46 -8.78 -15.35
CA PRO A 32 3.68 -9.31 -14.23
C PRO A 32 4.53 -9.53 -12.98
N ALA A 33 5.79 -9.96 -13.15
CA ALA A 33 6.73 -10.13 -12.03
C ALA A 33 6.98 -8.78 -11.33
N TRP A 34 7.30 -7.73 -12.10
CA TRP A 34 7.51 -6.39 -11.55
C TRP A 34 6.29 -5.84 -10.80
N GLN A 35 5.09 -5.99 -11.37
CA GLN A 35 3.86 -5.56 -10.70
C GLN A 35 3.66 -6.27 -9.35
N GLN A 36 3.99 -7.55 -9.27
CA GLN A 36 3.88 -8.30 -8.02
C GLN A 36 4.93 -7.85 -6.98
N HIS A 37 6.17 -7.55 -7.40
CA HIS A 37 7.19 -6.98 -6.50
C HIS A 37 6.76 -5.62 -5.96
N ARG A 38 6.23 -4.76 -6.82
CA ARG A 38 5.73 -3.44 -6.42
C ARG A 38 4.56 -3.57 -5.44
N ALA A 39 3.58 -4.42 -5.70
CA ALA A 39 2.46 -4.65 -4.79
C ALA A 39 2.93 -5.14 -3.41
N ARG A 40 3.91 -6.05 -3.35
CA ARG A 40 4.52 -6.49 -2.09
C ARG A 40 5.20 -5.33 -1.33
N ALA A 41 5.99 -4.51 -2.03
CA ALA A 41 6.65 -3.36 -1.42
C ALA A 41 5.65 -2.36 -0.83
N LEU A 42 4.58 -2.05 -1.56
CA LEU A 42 3.53 -1.14 -1.11
C LEU A 42 2.77 -1.67 0.13
N ARG A 43 2.55 -2.98 0.23
CA ARG A 43 1.95 -3.59 1.44
C ARG A 43 2.88 -3.47 2.64
N VAL A 44 4.17 -3.69 2.45
CA VAL A 44 5.17 -3.54 3.53
C VAL A 44 5.22 -2.09 4.02
N GLU A 45 5.18 -1.13 3.10
CA GLU A 45 5.09 0.29 3.43
C GLU A 45 3.82 0.62 4.24
N ALA A 46 2.66 0.13 3.80
CA ALA A 46 1.41 0.30 4.53
C ALA A 46 1.46 -0.30 5.94
N ARG A 47 2.02 -1.51 6.10
CA ARG A 47 2.19 -2.16 7.41
C ARG A 47 3.11 -1.36 8.33
N ALA A 48 4.22 -0.84 7.80
CA ALA A 48 5.12 0.00 8.56
C ALA A 48 4.43 1.29 9.02
N ALA A 49 3.67 1.93 8.12
CA ALA A 49 2.92 3.14 8.45
C ALA A 49 1.78 2.90 9.46
N LEU A 50 1.11 1.74 9.40
CA LEU A 50 0.15 1.30 10.41
C LEU A 50 0.82 1.11 11.78
N ALA A 51 1.94 0.40 11.84
CA ALA A 51 2.67 0.16 13.09
C ALA A 51 3.17 1.48 13.71
N ALA A 52 3.73 2.38 12.88
CA ALA A 52 4.17 3.70 13.33
C ALA A 52 3.00 4.54 13.86
N SER A 53 1.87 4.51 13.16
CA SER A 53 0.63 5.20 13.57
C SER A 53 0.07 4.64 14.87
N MET A 54 0.11 3.31 15.06
CA MET A 54 -0.33 2.67 16.29
C MET A 54 0.55 3.09 17.47
N LEU A 55 1.88 3.12 17.29
CA LEU A 55 2.79 3.57 18.34
C LEU A 55 2.49 4.99 18.83
N VAL A 56 2.12 5.90 17.93
CA VAL A 56 1.71 7.26 18.29
C VAL A 56 0.43 7.25 19.15
N LEU A 57 -0.55 6.42 18.78
CA LEU A 57 -1.79 6.25 19.53
C LEU A 57 -1.57 5.60 20.90
N GLU A 58 -0.73 4.58 20.99
CA GLU A 58 -0.35 3.94 22.26
C GLU A 58 0.35 4.92 23.20
N ARG A 59 1.25 5.77 22.67
CA ARG A 59 1.87 6.85 23.46
C ARG A 59 0.83 7.84 23.97
N HIS A 60 -0.15 8.21 23.16
CA HIS A 60 -1.24 9.09 23.57
C HIS A 60 -2.09 8.45 24.67
N ALA A 61 -2.47 7.17 24.50
CA ALA A 61 -3.25 6.43 25.48
C ALA A 61 -2.51 6.23 26.80
N ALA A 62 -1.18 6.08 26.78
CA ALA A 62 -0.37 6.01 28.00
C ALA A 62 -0.46 7.30 28.85
N MET A 63 -0.74 8.45 28.23
CA MET A 63 -0.87 9.75 28.92
C MET A 63 -2.33 10.09 29.28
N HIS A 64 -3.30 9.66 28.47
CA HIS A 64 -4.71 10.08 28.58
C HIS A 64 -5.67 8.93 28.91
N ALA A 65 -5.17 7.71 29.12
CA ALA A 65 -5.94 6.49 29.36
C ALA A 65 -6.99 6.15 28.28
N SER A 66 -6.89 6.75 27.09
CA SER A 66 -7.82 6.57 25.98
C SER A 66 -7.14 6.89 24.65
N PHE A 67 -7.59 6.24 23.57
CA PHE A 67 -7.17 6.56 22.20
C PHE A 67 -7.97 7.74 21.59
N ALA A 68 -8.93 8.30 22.31
CA ALA A 68 -9.73 9.44 21.86
C ALA A 68 -8.96 10.77 21.93
N SER A 69 -9.29 11.72 21.05
CA SER A 69 -8.73 13.08 21.06
C SER A 69 -9.05 13.85 22.34
N ALA A 70 -10.24 13.64 22.90
CA ALA A 70 -10.69 14.20 24.16
C ALA A 70 -11.47 13.15 24.97
N HIS A 71 -11.67 13.41 26.26
CA HIS A 71 -12.50 12.56 27.12
C HIS A 71 -13.96 12.57 26.58
N ASP A 72 -14.57 11.40 26.45
CA ASP A 72 -15.91 11.17 25.83
C ASP A 72 -16.04 11.47 24.33
N ASP A 73 -14.94 11.72 23.62
CA ASP A 73 -14.96 11.88 22.17
C ASP A 73 -14.96 10.51 21.45
N ALA A 74 -15.73 10.43 20.37
CA ALA A 74 -15.74 9.26 19.48
C ALA A 74 -14.64 9.34 18.40
N ALA A 75 -13.95 10.49 18.29
CA ALA A 75 -12.86 10.69 17.36
C ALA A 75 -11.52 10.16 17.92
N PRO A 76 -10.76 9.36 17.16
CA PRO A 76 -9.41 8.94 17.54
C PRO A 76 -8.44 10.13 17.56
N ALA A 77 -7.46 10.07 18.46
CA ALA A 77 -6.44 11.09 18.58
C ALA A 77 -5.58 11.22 17.31
N GLY A 78 -5.24 12.45 16.96
CA GLY A 78 -4.47 12.80 15.76
C GLY A 78 -5.33 13.15 14.55
N GLU A 79 -4.67 13.58 13.49
CA GLU A 79 -5.33 13.99 12.25
C GLU A 79 -5.46 12.80 11.29
N TRP A 80 -6.69 12.53 10.85
CA TRP A 80 -7.03 11.42 9.96
C TRP A 80 -7.96 11.90 8.84
N PRO A 81 -7.89 11.32 7.62
CA PRO A 81 -6.98 10.25 7.20
C PRO A 81 -5.56 10.77 6.87
N LYS A 82 -4.55 9.89 7.00
CA LYS A 82 -3.15 10.19 6.69
C LYS A 82 -2.72 9.56 5.35
N PRO A 83 -2.10 10.32 4.43
CA PRO A 83 -1.55 9.77 3.20
C PRO A 83 -0.27 8.98 3.45
N VAL A 84 -0.08 7.88 2.72
CA VAL A 84 1.14 7.06 2.72
C VAL A 84 1.58 6.81 1.27
N PRO A 85 2.77 7.30 0.86
CA PRO A 85 3.66 8.20 1.60
C PRO A 85 3.03 9.60 1.82
N PRO A 86 3.56 10.41 2.76
CA PRO A 86 3.10 11.78 2.98
C PRO A 86 3.41 12.70 1.79
N ALA A 87 2.69 13.82 1.69
CA ALA A 87 2.95 14.85 0.69
C ALA A 87 4.41 15.34 0.74
N PRO A 88 5.02 15.70 -0.40
CA PRO A 88 4.42 15.92 -1.72
C PRO A 88 4.29 14.68 -2.61
N ALA A 89 4.63 13.48 -2.11
CA ALA A 89 4.54 12.25 -2.89
C ALA A 89 3.07 11.86 -3.15
N VAL A 90 2.82 11.13 -4.25
CA VAL A 90 1.48 10.61 -4.56
C VAL A 90 1.18 9.44 -3.62
N PRO A 91 0.11 9.50 -2.82
CA PRO A 91 -0.21 8.45 -1.87
C PRO A 91 -0.60 7.15 -2.58
N HIS A 92 -0.17 6.04 -2.01
CA HIS A 92 -0.56 4.69 -2.40
C HIS A 92 -1.57 4.07 -1.43
N HIS A 93 -1.58 4.53 -0.18
CA HIS A 93 -2.56 4.17 0.82
C HIS A 93 -3.03 5.40 1.62
N TRP A 94 -4.23 5.29 2.18
CA TRP A 94 -4.75 6.19 3.19
C TRP A 94 -4.97 5.44 4.48
N ILE A 95 -4.39 5.94 5.57
CA ILE A 95 -4.59 5.39 6.91
C ILE A 95 -5.70 6.17 7.61
N ALA A 96 -6.70 5.47 8.10
CA ALA A 96 -7.72 6.01 8.99
C ALA A 96 -7.71 5.26 10.32
N ALA A 97 -8.05 5.96 11.40
CA ALA A 97 -8.31 5.38 12.70
C ALA A 97 -9.81 5.33 12.98
N THR A 98 -10.27 4.31 13.69
CA THR A 98 -11.67 4.14 14.08
C THR A 98 -11.80 3.23 15.30
N THR A 99 -13.02 3.07 15.82
CA THR A 99 -13.33 2.15 16.92
C THR A 99 -13.30 0.69 16.46
N CYS A 100 -12.94 -0.21 17.36
CA CYS A 100 -12.95 -1.64 17.05
C CYS A 100 -14.36 -2.23 17.17
N GLY A 101 -15.09 -2.37 16.07
CA GLY A 101 -16.34 -3.17 16.04
C GLY A 101 -17.37 -2.80 17.12
N GLY A 102 -17.48 -1.51 17.45
CA GLY A 102 -18.39 -1.00 18.48
C GLY A 102 -17.80 -0.87 19.89
N LEU A 103 -16.57 -1.31 20.12
CA LEU A 103 -15.85 -1.04 21.37
C LEU A 103 -15.45 0.44 21.47
N PRO A 104 -15.52 1.07 22.66
CA PRO A 104 -15.10 2.46 22.82
C PRO A 104 -13.60 2.63 22.63
N LEU A 105 -13.18 3.85 22.27
CA LEU A 105 -11.76 4.22 22.10
C LEU A 105 -10.95 4.18 23.40
N SER A 106 -11.60 4.06 24.56
CA SER A 106 -10.92 3.78 25.83
C SER A 106 -10.38 2.35 25.91
N GLN A 107 -10.91 1.44 25.09
CA GLN A 107 -10.56 0.02 25.11
C GLN A 107 -9.85 -0.43 23.85
N CYS A 108 -10.26 0.08 22.67
CA CYS A 108 -9.70 -0.41 21.42
C CYS A 108 -9.82 0.61 20.29
N VAL A 109 -8.67 0.85 19.63
CA VAL A 109 -8.58 1.53 18.35
C VAL A 109 -8.18 0.56 17.23
N GLU A 110 -8.78 0.78 16.05
CA GLU A 110 -8.52 0.06 14.81
C GLU A 110 -7.97 1.03 13.77
N LEU A 111 -6.79 0.73 13.24
CA LEU A 111 -6.19 1.43 12.11
C LEU A 111 -6.43 0.66 10.82
N ARG A 112 -6.83 1.36 9.76
CA ARG A 112 -7.11 0.80 8.44
C ARG A 112 -6.26 1.50 7.39
N ALA A 113 -5.43 0.75 6.66
CA ALA A 113 -4.70 1.22 5.49
C ALA A 113 -5.46 0.81 4.22
N SER A 114 -6.22 1.75 3.67
CA SER A 114 -6.98 1.56 2.44
C SER A 114 -6.09 1.87 1.22
N PRO A 115 -5.95 0.95 0.26
CA PRO A 115 -5.12 1.20 -0.91
C PRO A 115 -5.86 2.11 -1.90
N VAL A 116 -5.13 3.07 -2.50
CA VAL A 116 -5.67 3.96 -3.54
C VAL A 116 -6.04 3.17 -4.81
N ARG A 117 -5.21 2.18 -5.15
CA ARG A 117 -5.52 1.20 -6.19
C ARG A 117 -5.89 -0.11 -5.52
N ALA A 118 -7.07 -0.64 -5.81
CA ALA A 118 -7.57 -1.86 -5.21
C ALA A 118 -6.53 -2.99 -5.26
N ASP A 119 -6.26 -3.57 -4.08
CA ASP A 119 -5.44 -4.76 -3.96
C ASP A 119 -6.37 -5.98 -3.87
N PRO A 120 -6.56 -6.76 -4.96
CA PRO A 120 -7.52 -7.86 -4.95
C PRO A 120 -7.10 -9.01 -4.02
N ARG A 121 -5.83 -9.06 -3.60
CA ARG A 121 -5.33 -10.15 -2.74
C ARG A 121 -5.43 -9.80 -1.26
N CYS A 122 -5.12 -8.56 -0.88
CA CYS A 122 -5.05 -8.16 0.52
C CYS A 122 -6.14 -7.17 0.94
N GLY A 123 -6.75 -6.45 0.00
CA GLY A 123 -7.72 -5.39 0.30
C GLY A 123 -7.13 -4.33 1.23
N THR A 124 -7.96 -3.87 2.18
CA THR A 124 -7.55 -2.91 3.21
C THR A 124 -6.86 -3.66 4.34
N LEU A 125 -5.64 -3.26 4.68
CA LEU A 125 -4.91 -3.84 5.82
C LEU A 125 -5.39 -3.20 7.12
N VAL A 126 -5.53 -4.00 8.16
CA VAL A 126 -6.07 -3.56 9.45
C VAL A 126 -5.14 -3.97 10.59
N LEU A 127 -4.88 -3.04 11.49
CA LEU A 127 -4.13 -3.26 12.73
C LEU A 127 -4.94 -2.74 13.91
N ARG A 128 -5.21 -3.59 14.90
CA ARG A 128 -5.87 -3.20 16.15
C ARG A 128 -4.86 -3.04 17.28
N SER A 129 -5.18 -2.19 18.26
CA SER A 129 -4.37 -1.93 19.47
C SER A 129 -3.95 -3.20 20.23
N HIS A 130 -4.80 -4.22 20.29
CA HIS A 130 -4.45 -5.53 20.87
C HIS A 130 -3.51 -6.39 20.00
N GLY A 131 -2.91 -5.83 18.94
CA GLY A 131 -1.92 -6.49 18.10
C GLY A 131 -2.50 -7.42 17.01
N ALA A 132 -3.82 -7.47 16.84
CA ALA A 132 -4.43 -8.27 15.78
C ALA A 132 -4.20 -7.63 14.40
N TRP A 133 -3.58 -8.40 13.51
CA TRP A 133 -3.48 -8.10 12.09
C TRP A 133 -4.63 -8.76 11.33
N LEU A 134 -5.38 -7.94 10.59
CA LEU A 134 -6.56 -8.34 9.85
C LEU A 134 -6.51 -7.74 8.43
N ALA A 135 -7.39 -8.22 7.57
CA ALA A 135 -7.63 -7.64 6.25
C ALA A 135 -9.12 -7.47 6.03
N ILE A 136 -9.53 -6.44 5.28
CA ILE A 136 -10.88 -6.30 4.75
C ILE A 136 -10.77 -6.48 3.23
N PRO A 137 -11.14 -7.66 2.69
CA PRO A 137 -11.09 -7.92 1.26
C PRO A 137 -11.96 -6.93 0.48
N ALA A 138 -11.59 -6.60 -0.76
CA ALA A 138 -12.34 -5.63 -1.57
C ALA A 138 -13.82 -6.01 -1.79
N ALA A 139 -14.17 -7.29 -1.70
CA ALA A 139 -15.53 -7.81 -1.89
C ALA A 139 -16.34 -7.93 -0.58
N GLN A 140 -15.78 -7.56 0.58
CA GLN A 140 -16.40 -7.76 1.88
C GLN A 140 -16.25 -6.50 2.75
N THR A 141 -17.09 -6.36 3.76
CA THR A 141 -17.04 -5.24 4.72
C THR A 141 -16.52 -5.66 6.10
N THR A 142 -16.41 -6.97 6.35
CA THR A 142 -15.99 -7.54 7.62
C THR A 142 -14.49 -7.84 7.63
N PRO A 143 -13.78 -7.54 8.74
CA PRO A 143 -12.39 -7.95 8.89
C PRO A 143 -12.25 -9.47 8.98
N VAL A 144 -11.33 -10.03 8.21
CA VAL A 144 -10.92 -11.44 8.26
C VAL A 144 -9.46 -11.56 8.72
N PRO A 145 -9.03 -12.73 9.22
CA PRO A 145 -7.62 -12.98 9.52
C PRO A 145 -6.72 -12.64 8.32
N LEU A 146 -5.58 -12.00 8.61
CA LEU A 146 -4.67 -11.54 7.58
C LEU A 146 -4.21 -12.71 6.66
N PRO A 147 -4.46 -12.64 5.34
CA PRO A 147 -4.05 -13.70 4.41
C PRO A 147 -2.52 -13.83 4.31
N LYS A 148 -2.01 -15.03 3.97
CA LYS A 148 -0.57 -15.25 3.80
C LYS A 148 0.02 -14.37 2.68
N GLY A 149 1.07 -13.61 3.00
CA GLY A 149 1.73 -12.69 2.06
C GLY A 149 1.02 -11.34 1.90
N CYS A 150 0.02 -11.11 2.76
CA CYS A 150 -0.36 -9.82 3.29
C CYS A 150 0.28 -9.70 4.68
#